data_AF-A0A842MDT7-F1
#
_entry.id   AF-A0A842MDT7-F1
#
_cell.length_a   1.000
_cell.length_b   1.000
_cell.length_c   1.000
_cell.angle_alpha   90.00
_cell.angle_beta   90.00
_cell.angle_gamma   90.00
#
_symmetry.space_group_name_H-M   'P 1'
#
loop_
_entity.id
_entity.type
_entity.pdbx_description
1 polymer ?
#
loop_
_entity_poly.entity_id
_entity_poly.type
_entity_poly.pdbx_seq_one_letter_code
_entity_poly.pdbx_strand_id
1 'polypeptide(L)'
;MDWAKKADFDMIFKRYNVIIEGPAIKPEDDPDVKKVLPKDEPFKSLAMAVIFGDAEKAVQAAKSALDSGTPPLDVIEKGLSKGMDAVSALYAKAAYFLPDIMLSADAMTAAMALAEQKLGRAREKKGTVVSFVAEGDPHDIGKNLVVMFLKANGFEAVDLGRDVPDKEVIEAVKKYKPVMLTGTALMTTTMTAFPRVAKALQEQGVSVPVFGCGGGAVKRDFVESYDMGVYGVKAFHAPKLAEAALAGKSWKDIRKEYPKIVGEFVSEYADRM
;
A
#
# COMPACT_ATOMS: atom_id res chain seq x y z
N MET A 1 40.97 35.87 -22.20
CA MET A 1 39.83 35.26 -21.49
C MET A 1 40.23 35.10 -20.02
N ASP A 2 40.02 36.13 -19.22
CA ASP A 2 40.52 36.24 -17.83
C ASP A 2 39.40 36.07 -16.78
N TRP A 3 38.18 35.77 -17.24
CA TRP A 3 37.01 35.60 -16.38
C TRP A 3 37.02 34.26 -15.63
N ALA A 4 37.62 33.21 -16.22
CA ALA A 4 37.71 31.89 -15.60
C ALA A 4 38.63 31.86 -14.37
N LYS A 5 39.56 32.81 -14.23
CA LYS A 5 40.43 32.92 -13.05
C LYS A 5 39.79 33.68 -11.89
N LYS A 6 38.67 34.38 -12.13
CA LYS A 6 37.93 35.17 -11.13
C LYS A 6 36.63 34.52 -10.69
N ALA A 7 36.23 33.42 -11.32
CA ALA A 7 35.01 32.70 -10.96
C ALA A 7 35.30 31.75 -9.78
N ASP A 8 34.54 31.94 -8.70
CA ASP A 8 34.48 30.98 -7.60
C ASP A 8 33.59 29.80 -8.02
N PHE A 9 34.24 28.69 -8.40
CA PHE A 9 33.56 27.46 -8.81
C PHE A 9 33.11 26.61 -7.63
N ASP A 10 33.46 27.00 -6.40
CA ASP A 10 33.15 26.26 -5.17
C ASP A 10 31.64 26.26 -4.88
N MET A 11 30.89 27.18 -5.51
CA MET A 11 29.42 27.27 -5.47
C MET A 11 28.73 26.58 -6.66
N ILE A 12 29.43 26.33 -7.77
CA ILE A 12 28.81 25.93 -9.05
C ILE A 12 28.39 24.44 -9.06
N PHE A 13 29.01 23.62 -8.21
CA PHE A 13 28.67 22.20 -8.05
C PHE A 13 28.17 21.83 -6.65
N LYS A 14 27.96 22.80 -5.75
CA LYS A 14 27.32 22.53 -4.47
C LYS A 14 25.84 22.26 -4.71
N ARG A 15 25.51 20.97 -4.75
CA ARG A 15 24.15 20.45 -4.63
C ARG A 15 23.59 20.85 -3.27
N TYR A 16 22.95 22.02 -3.19
CA TYR A 16 22.34 22.55 -1.96
C TYR A 16 21.42 21.52 -1.27
N ASN A 17 20.78 20.64 -2.06
CA ASN A 17 19.93 19.57 -1.55
C ASN A 17 20.69 18.57 -0.64
N VAL A 18 21.95 18.25 -0.94
CA VAL A 18 22.74 17.27 -0.14
C VAL A 18 23.15 17.82 1.22
N ILE A 19 23.31 19.15 1.34
CA ILE A 19 23.67 19.79 2.63
C ILE A 19 22.44 19.89 3.54
N ILE A 20 21.24 20.05 2.96
CA ILE A 20 19.97 20.18 3.69
C ILE A 20 19.49 18.82 4.23
N GLU A 21 19.72 17.74 3.49
CA GLU A 21 19.21 16.39 3.83
C GLU A 21 19.96 15.70 4.97
N GLY A 22 21.18 16.17 5.33
CA GLY A 22 22.01 15.53 6.36
C GLY A 22 22.55 14.15 5.93
N PRO A 23 23.30 13.44 6.79
CA PRO A 23 23.77 12.09 6.49
C PRO A 23 22.59 11.13 6.36
N ALA A 24 22.60 10.28 5.33
CA ALA A 24 21.58 9.26 5.14
C ALA A 24 21.43 8.39 6.41
N ILE A 25 20.28 8.51 7.07
CA ILE A 25 19.92 7.65 8.20
C ILE A 25 19.73 6.25 7.64
N LYS A 26 20.40 5.26 8.23
CA LYS A 26 20.21 3.86 7.83
C LYS A 26 18.76 3.45 8.10
N PRO A 27 18.13 2.63 7.26
CA PRO A 27 16.74 2.21 7.45
C PRO A 27 16.44 1.67 8.85
N GLU A 28 17.34 0.87 9.42
CA GLU A 28 17.23 0.29 10.76
C GLU A 28 17.33 1.30 11.91
N ASP A 29 17.89 2.48 11.65
CA ASP A 29 18.08 3.50 12.66
C ASP A 29 16.88 4.42 12.83
N ASP A 30 15.95 4.36 11.88
CA ASP A 30 14.76 5.16 11.89
C ASP A 30 13.80 4.83 13.06
N PRO A 31 13.24 5.84 13.75
CA PRO A 31 12.34 5.62 14.88
C PRO A 31 11.10 4.79 14.56
N ASP A 32 10.50 4.93 13.37
CA ASP A 32 9.28 4.20 13.01
C ASP A 32 9.59 2.76 12.58
N VAL A 33 10.72 2.55 11.90
CA VAL A 33 11.24 1.20 11.63
C VAL A 33 11.56 0.48 12.93
N LYS A 34 12.23 1.13 13.89
CA LYS A 34 12.59 0.56 15.20
C LYS A 34 11.37 0.08 16.01
N LYS A 35 10.20 0.69 15.84
CA LYS A 35 8.96 0.27 16.52
C LYS A 35 8.39 -1.03 15.95
N VAL A 36 8.58 -1.26 14.65
CA VAL A 36 7.96 -2.39 13.92
C VAL A 36 8.93 -3.55 13.75
N LEU A 37 10.24 -3.27 13.70
CA LEU A 37 11.27 -4.26 13.47
C LEU A 37 11.31 -5.29 14.62
N PRO A 38 11.23 -6.60 14.32
CA PRO A 38 11.40 -7.63 15.33
C PRO A 38 12.82 -7.60 15.90
N LYS A 39 12.93 -7.87 17.20
CA LYS A 39 14.23 -7.86 17.91
C LYS A 39 14.93 -9.21 17.90
N ASP A 40 14.15 -10.28 17.84
CA ASP A 40 14.62 -11.65 17.96
C ASP A 40 15.06 -12.22 16.60
N GLU A 41 16.13 -13.01 16.61
CA GLU A 41 16.47 -13.86 15.47
C GLU A 41 15.57 -15.11 15.46
N PRO A 42 15.18 -15.64 14.29
CA PRO A 42 15.61 -15.26 12.94
C PRO A 42 14.77 -14.14 12.28
N PHE A 43 13.76 -13.61 12.99
CA PHE A 43 12.78 -12.67 12.42
C PHE A 43 13.40 -11.32 12.03
N LYS A 44 14.37 -10.85 12.81
CA LYS A 44 15.11 -9.62 12.52
C LYS A 44 15.85 -9.71 11.19
N SER A 45 16.61 -10.77 10.96
CA SER A 45 17.34 -10.98 9.70
C SER A 45 16.39 -11.03 8.48
N LEU A 46 15.25 -11.70 8.62
CA LEU A 46 14.20 -11.74 7.60
C LEU A 46 13.65 -10.35 7.26
N ALA A 47 13.27 -9.58 8.29
CA ALA A 47 12.74 -8.24 8.12
C ALA A 47 13.78 -7.30 7.48
N MET A 48 15.04 -7.38 7.90
CA MET A 48 16.13 -6.57 7.35
C MET A 48 16.41 -6.88 5.88
N ALA A 49 16.40 -8.16 5.49
CA ALA A 49 16.58 -8.54 4.08
C ALA A 49 15.48 -7.96 3.18
N VAL A 50 14.23 -7.94 3.67
CA VAL A 50 13.11 -7.28 2.98
C VAL A 50 13.30 -5.77 2.93
N ILE A 51 13.69 -5.12 4.03
CA ILE A 51 13.92 -3.66 4.08
C ILE A 51 14.99 -3.22 3.07
N PHE A 52 16.04 -4.01 2.86
CA PHE A 52 17.08 -3.71 1.88
C PHE A 52 16.76 -4.19 0.46
N GLY A 53 15.62 -4.86 0.24
CA GLY A 53 15.26 -5.42 -1.07
C GLY A 53 16.22 -6.51 -1.57
N ASP A 54 16.89 -7.21 -0.66
CA ASP A 54 17.89 -8.23 -0.99
C ASP A 54 17.25 -9.62 -1.03
N ALA A 55 16.82 -10.03 -2.23
CA ALA A 55 16.13 -11.31 -2.44
C ALA A 55 17.00 -12.52 -2.07
N GLU A 56 18.31 -12.47 -2.34
CA GLU A 56 19.22 -13.57 -2.02
C GLU A 56 19.33 -13.73 -0.50
N LYS A 57 19.56 -12.63 0.24
CA LYS A 57 19.60 -12.68 1.70
C LYS A 57 18.25 -13.08 2.29
N ALA A 58 17.14 -12.63 1.72
CA ALA A 58 15.80 -12.98 2.20
C ALA A 58 15.55 -14.50 2.10
N VAL A 59 15.93 -15.09 0.96
CA VAL A 59 15.86 -16.55 0.72
C VAL A 59 16.78 -17.32 1.69
N GLN A 60 18.02 -16.86 1.88
CA GLN A 60 18.95 -17.48 2.82
C GLN A 60 18.46 -17.42 4.27
N ALA A 61 17.97 -16.27 4.71
CA ALA A 61 17.40 -16.08 6.05
C ALA A 61 16.16 -16.96 6.26
N ALA A 62 15.27 -17.04 5.26
CA ALA A 62 14.08 -17.91 5.32
C ALA A 62 14.47 -19.38 5.41
N LYS A 63 15.41 -19.82 4.58
CA LYS A 63 15.93 -21.19 4.64
C LYS A 63 16.51 -21.52 6.00
N SER A 64 17.39 -20.68 6.53
CA SER A 64 18.01 -20.86 7.85
C SER A 64 16.96 -20.93 8.98
N ALA A 65 15.97 -20.04 8.95
CA ALA A 65 14.87 -20.03 9.93
C ALA A 65 14.05 -21.33 9.89
N LEU A 66 13.68 -21.77 8.68
CA LEU A 66 12.90 -22.99 8.46
C LEU A 66 13.69 -24.25 8.84
N ASP A 67 14.97 -24.32 8.52
CA ASP A 67 15.84 -25.45 8.86
C ASP A 67 16.11 -25.52 10.38
N SER A 68 16.08 -24.37 11.06
CA SER A 68 16.17 -24.28 12.54
C SER A 68 14.85 -24.62 13.26
N GLY A 69 13.81 -25.05 12.52
CA GLY A 69 12.53 -25.45 13.09
C GLY A 69 11.54 -24.32 13.34
N THR A 70 11.81 -23.10 12.84
CA THR A 70 10.85 -21.99 12.95
C THR A 70 9.59 -22.30 12.13
N PRO A 71 8.38 -22.14 12.68
CA PRO A 71 7.16 -22.37 11.92
C PRO A 71 7.09 -21.49 10.66
N PRO A 72 6.71 -22.04 9.48
CA PRO A 72 6.65 -21.25 8.25
C PRO A 72 5.74 -20.01 8.33
N LEU A 73 4.63 -20.12 9.08
CA LEU A 73 3.72 -18.99 9.31
C LEU A 73 4.41 -17.88 10.11
N ASP A 74 5.21 -18.22 11.11
CA ASP A 74 5.96 -17.25 11.91
C ASP A 74 7.03 -16.54 11.08
N VAL A 75 7.72 -17.27 10.18
CA VAL A 75 8.68 -16.68 9.22
C VAL A 75 8.00 -15.59 8.38
N ILE A 76 6.78 -15.85 7.92
CA ILE A 76 6.01 -14.91 7.10
C ILE A 76 5.49 -13.74 7.93
N GLU A 77 4.81 -13.98 9.05
CA GLU A 77 4.07 -12.95 9.78
C GLU A 77 4.95 -12.13 10.73
N LYS A 78 5.87 -12.79 11.44
CA LYS A 78 6.75 -12.15 12.43
C LYS A 78 8.05 -11.65 11.80
N GLY A 79 8.47 -12.20 10.66
CA GLY A 79 9.67 -11.79 9.91
C GLY A 79 9.33 -10.95 8.68
N LEU A 80 9.00 -11.61 7.57
CA LEU A 80 8.88 -10.97 6.25
C LEU A 80 7.85 -9.83 6.21
N SER A 81 6.67 -10.06 6.80
CA SER A 81 5.60 -9.05 6.84
C SER A 81 5.99 -7.83 7.67
N LYS A 82 6.77 -7.99 8.74
CA LYS A 82 7.31 -6.87 9.52
C LYS A 82 8.33 -6.04 8.75
N GLY A 83 9.11 -6.68 7.87
CA GLY A 83 9.96 -5.98 6.91
C GLY A 83 9.14 -5.08 5.97
N MET A 84 8.03 -5.60 5.44
CA MET A 84 7.16 -4.83 4.54
C MET A 84 6.40 -3.69 5.25
N ASP A 85 6.01 -3.91 6.51
CA ASP A 85 5.44 -2.86 7.37
C ASP A 85 6.46 -1.70 7.55
N ALA A 86 7.74 -2.02 7.79
CA ALA A 86 8.81 -1.03 7.89
C ALA A 86 9.05 -0.29 6.57
N VAL A 87 9.11 -1.00 5.44
CA VAL A 87 9.23 -0.39 4.10
C VAL A 87 8.07 0.56 3.82
N SER A 88 6.86 0.20 4.22
CA SER A 88 5.68 1.06 4.09
C SER A 88 5.80 2.34 4.91
N ALA A 89 6.35 2.25 6.13
CA ALA A 89 6.65 3.42 6.96
C ALA A 89 7.74 4.32 6.33
N LEU A 90 8.79 3.72 5.76
CA LEU A 90 9.85 4.44 5.06
C LEU A 90 9.35 5.18 3.82
N TYR A 91 8.39 4.60 3.10
CA TYR A 91 7.75 5.23 1.95
C TYR A 91 6.86 6.40 2.36
N ALA A 92 6.06 6.24 3.43
CA ALA A 92 5.15 7.28 3.90
C ALA A 92 5.86 8.60 4.24
N LYS A 93 7.08 8.52 4.77
CA LYS A 93 7.95 9.67 5.08
C LYS A 93 8.88 10.10 3.94
N ALA A 94 8.68 9.57 2.74
CA ALA A 94 9.49 9.85 1.54
C ALA A 94 10.99 9.52 1.67
N ALA A 95 11.37 8.58 2.55
CA ALA A 95 12.74 8.07 2.60
C ALA A 95 12.95 6.93 1.59
N TYR A 96 11.90 6.14 1.34
CA TYR A 96 11.86 5.14 0.27
C TYR A 96 10.96 5.64 -0.85
N PHE A 97 11.29 5.23 -2.07
CA PHE A 97 10.52 5.50 -3.27
C PHE A 97 9.94 4.22 -3.84
N LEU A 98 9.19 4.36 -4.93
CA LEU A 98 8.53 3.24 -5.59
C LEU A 98 9.48 2.09 -5.96
N PRO A 99 10.69 2.34 -6.51
CA PRO A 99 11.63 1.26 -6.80
C PRO A 99 12.03 0.44 -5.56
N ASP A 100 12.20 1.09 -4.42
CA ASP A 100 12.60 0.42 -3.17
C ASP A 100 11.50 -0.53 -2.67
N ILE A 101 10.24 -0.12 -2.80
CA ILE A 101 9.09 -0.99 -2.49
C ILE A 101 9.06 -2.20 -3.43
N MET A 102 9.31 -2.00 -4.72
CA MET A 102 9.30 -3.09 -5.70
C MET A 102 10.38 -4.13 -5.37
N LEU A 103 11.60 -3.68 -5.08
CA LEU A 103 12.69 -4.56 -4.65
C LEU A 103 12.37 -5.30 -3.35
N SER A 104 11.76 -4.60 -2.38
CA SER A 104 11.34 -5.20 -1.11
C SER A 104 10.25 -6.26 -1.31
N ALA A 105 9.29 -6.00 -2.20
CA ALA A 105 8.21 -6.93 -2.53
C ALA A 105 8.74 -8.18 -3.26
N ASP A 106 9.71 -8.03 -4.15
CA ASP A 106 10.37 -9.14 -4.83
C ASP A 106 11.16 -10.01 -3.84
N ALA A 107 11.91 -9.38 -2.92
CA ALA A 107 12.65 -10.07 -1.86
C ALA A 107 11.72 -10.85 -0.92
N MET A 108 10.61 -10.23 -0.51
CA MET A 108 9.57 -10.88 0.28
C MET A 108 8.95 -12.06 -0.46
N THR A 109 8.62 -11.90 -1.75
CA THR A 109 8.00 -12.95 -2.56
C THR A 109 8.93 -14.15 -2.72
N ALA A 110 10.21 -13.92 -2.99
CA ALA A 110 11.22 -14.97 -3.11
C ALA A 110 11.37 -15.78 -1.82
N ALA A 111 11.45 -15.12 -0.67
CA ALA A 111 11.55 -15.78 0.63
C ALA A 111 10.26 -16.50 1.04
N MET A 112 9.10 -15.91 0.74
CA MET A 112 7.78 -16.46 1.04
C MET A 112 7.53 -17.77 0.29
N ALA A 113 8.00 -17.90 -0.96
CA ALA A 113 7.85 -19.13 -1.74
C ALA A 113 8.43 -20.36 -1.02
N LEU A 114 9.56 -20.21 -0.30
CA LEU A 114 10.14 -21.29 0.50
C LEU A 114 9.26 -21.67 1.70
N ALA A 115 8.71 -20.67 2.39
CA ALA A 115 7.83 -20.90 3.53
C ALA A 115 6.53 -21.59 3.08
N GLU A 116 5.95 -21.19 1.95
CA GLU A 116 4.77 -21.84 1.36
C GLU A 116 5.07 -23.29 0.92
N GLN A 117 6.24 -23.55 0.34
CA GLN A 117 6.66 -24.90 -0.01
C GLN A 117 6.74 -25.81 1.22
N LYS A 118 7.28 -25.31 2.35
CA LYS A 118 7.31 -26.06 3.62
C LYS A 118 5.93 -26.21 4.25
N LEU A 119 5.04 -25.24 4.07
CA LEU A 119 3.65 -25.30 4.53
C LEU A 119 2.82 -26.32 3.72
N GLY A 120 3.24 -26.67 2.51
CA GLY A 120 2.54 -27.60 1.61
C GLY A 120 1.29 -26.99 0.95
N ARG A 121 1.08 -25.68 1.13
CA ARG A 121 0.00 -24.89 0.53
C ARG A 121 0.41 -23.43 0.43
N ALA A 122 -0.20 -22.70 -0.48
CA ALA A 122 -0.05 -21.25 -0.55
C ALA A 122 -0.62 -20.60 0.73
N ARG A 123 -0.07 -19.43 1.09
CA ARG A 123 -0.59 -18.63 2.21
C ARG A 123 -2.02 -18.21 1.92
N GLU A 124 -2.87 -18.36 2.94
CA GLU A 124 -4.20 -17.77 2.90
C GLU A 124 -4.10 -16.24 2.84
N LYS A 125 -4.77 -15.65 1.85
CA LYS A 125 -4.79 -14.18 1.67
C LYS A 125 -5.66 -13.58 2.77
N LYS A 126 -5.28 -12.40 3.27
CA LYS A 126 -6.02 -11.71 4.37
C LYS A 126 -7.49 -11.43 4.00
N GLY A 127 -7.72 -11.18 2.71
CA GLY A 127 -9.03 -10.90 2.14
C GLY A 127 -8.86 -10.42 0.70
N THR A 128 -9.98 -10.37 -0.03
CA THR A 128 -10.00 -9.94 -1.43
C THR A 128 -10.39 -8.46 -1.53
N VAL A 129 -9.67 -7.71 -2.34
CA VAL A 129 -9.95 -6.32 -2.69
C VAL A 129 -10.09 -6.23 -4.20
N VAL A 130 -11.18 -5.63 -4.69
CA VAL A 130 -11.40 -5.40 -6.12
C VAL A 130 -11.01 -3.97 -6.45
N SER A 131 -10.22 -3.77 -7.50
CA SER A 131 -9.71 -2.48 -7.93
C SER A 131 -10.04 -2.22 -9.39
N PHE A 132 -10.53 -1.01 -9.70
CA PHE A 132 -10.86 -0.61 -11.07
C PHE A 132 -10.58 0.88 -11.30
N VAL A 133 -10.44 1.26 -12.57
CA VAL A 133 -10.48 2.65 -13.02
C VAL A 133 -11.80 2.87 -13.76
N ALA A 134 -12.45 4.00 -13.50
CA ALA A 134 -13.78 4.32 -14.00
C ALA A 134 -13.91 4.20 -15.53
N GLU A 135 -15.10 3.86 -16.01
CA GLU A 135 -15.46 3.87 -17.43
C GLU A 135 -15.11 5.21 -18.09
N GLY A 136 -14.50 5.16 -19.27
CA GLY A 136 -13.98 6.29 -20.02
C GLY A 136 -12.66 6.87 -19.51
N ASP A 137 -12.05 6.30 -18.46
CA ASP A 137 -10.81 6.81 -17.86
C ASP A 137 -9.62 5.85 -18.13
N PRO A 138 -8.57 6.30 -18.86
CA PRO A 138 -7.42 5.46 -19.18
C PRO A 138 -6.32 5.49 -18.10
N HIS A 139 -6.45 6.30 -17.05
CA HIS A 139 -5.38 6.60 -16.10
C HIS A 139 -5.27 5.56 -14.98
N ASP A 140 -4.36 4.60 -15.13
CA ASP A 140 -4.26 3.43 -14.26
C ASP A 140 -3.08 3.44 -13.28
N ILE A 141 -2.16 4.40 -13.36
CA ILE A 141 -0.98 4.48 -12.48
C ILE A 141 -1.38 4.45 -11.00
N GLY A 142 -2.36 5.27 -10.60
CA GLY A 142 -2.84 5.32 -9.21
C GLY A 142 -3.44 3.98 -8.74
N LYS A 143 -4.24 3.33 -9.60
CA LYS A 143 -4.79 2.00 -9.35
C LYS A 143 -3.69 0.96 -9.21
N ASN A 144 -2.70 0.97 -10.11
CA ASN A 144 -1.57 0.04 -10.10
C ASN A 144 -0.78 0.16 -8.78
N LEU A 145 -0.59 1.38 -8.27
CA LEU A 145 0.00 1.60 -6.94
C LEU A 145 -0.85 1.00 -5.82
N VAL A 146 -2.16 1.24 -5.81
CA VAL A 146 -3.08 0.66 -4.83
C VAL A 146 -3.00 -0.87 -4.84
N VAL A 147 -3.09 -1.50 -6.02
CA VAL A 147 -2.98 -2.95 -6.22
C VAL A 147 -1.64 -3.47 -5.70
N MET A 148 -0.54 -2.79 -6.01
CA MET A 148 0.80 -3.15 -5.54
C MET A 148 0.88 -3.12 -4.00
N PHE A 149 0.42 -2.03 -3.36
CA PHE A 149 0.44 -1.91 -1.90
C PHE A 149 -0.42 -2.98 -1.21
N LEU A 150 -1.60 -3.29 -1.77
CA LEU A 150 -2.47 -4.34 -1.26
C LEU A 150 -1.81 -5.72 -1.32
N LYS A 151 -1.21 -6.06 -2.47
CA LYS A 151 -0.48 -7.33 -2.64
C LYS A 151 0.71 -7.45 -1.70
N ALA A 152 1.49 -6.38 -1.56
CA ALA A 152 2.63 -6.35 -0.65
C ALA A 152 2.21 -6.56 0.81
N ASN A 153 1.01 -6.11 1.18
CA ASN A 153 0.46 -6.29 2.53
C ASN A 153 -0.35 -7.60 2.71
N GLY A 154 -0.32 -8.52 1.74
CA GLY A 154 -0.90 -9.86 1.85
C GLY A 154 -2.37 -9.97 1.48
N PHE A 155 -2.96 -8.96 0.86
CA PHE A 155 -4.31 -9.03 0.30
C PHE A 155 -4.28 -9.68 -1.10
N GLU A 156 -5.40 -10.30 -1.47
CA GLU A 156 -5.68 -10.62 -2.87
C GLU A 156 -6.24 -9.36 -3.54
N ALA A 157 -5.50 -8.77 -4.47
CA ALA A 157 -5.96 -7.61 -5.24
C ALA A 157 -6.39 -8.06 -6.65
N VAL A 158 -7.70 -8.10 -6.88
CA VAL A 158 -8.33 -8.36 -8.18
C VAL A 158 -8.37 -7.06 -8.95
N ASP A 159 -7.61 -7.00 -10.03
CA ASP A 159 -7.48 -5.81 -10.87
C ASP A 159 -8.37 -5.95 -12.12
N LEU A 160 -9.42 -5.14 -12.20
CA LEU A 160 -10.33 -5.09 -13.37
C LEU A 160 -9.73 -4.26 -14.52
N GLY A 161 -8.61 -3.57 -14.30
CA GLY A 161 -7.97 -2.74 -15.30
C GLY A 161 -8.54 -1.33 -15.38
N ARG A 162 -8.62 -0.81 -16.60
CA ARG A 162 -9.04 0.55 -16.92
C ARG A 162 -10.18 0.58 -17.91
N ASP A 163 -10.89 1.71 -17.96
CA ASP A 163 -12.10 1.85 -18.76
C ASP A 163 -13.14 0.77 -18.39
N VAL A 164 -13.37 0.57 -17.09
CA VAL A 164 -14.20 -0.55 -16.59
C VAL A 164 -15.66 -0.13 -16.47
N PRO A 165 -16.59 -0.78 -17.20
CA PRO A 165 -18.02 -0.47 -17.11
C PRO A 165 -18.60 -0.75 -15.73
N ASP A 166 -19.56 0.08 -15.30
CA ASP A 166 -20.20 -0.04 -13.97
C ASP A 166 -20.77 -1.46 -13.72
N LYS A 167 -21.29 -2.12 -14.75
CA LYS A 167 -21.82 -3.49 -14.68
C LYS A 167 -20.76 -4.53 -14.33
N GLU A 168 -19.58 -4.43 -14.93
CA GLU A 168 -18.47 -5.35 -14.69
C GLU A 168 -17.99 -5.25 -13.24
N VAL A 169 -17.94 -4.03 -12.70
CA VAL A 169 -17.60 -3.79 -11.28
C VAL A 169 -18.60 -4.52 -10.37
N ILE A 170 -19.91 -4.41 -10.64
CA ILE A 170 -20.94 -5.05 -9.83
C ILE A 170 -20.84 -6.57 -9.90
N GLU A 171 -20.61 -7.14 -11.09
CA GLU A 171 -20.41 -8.57 -11.28
C GLU A 171 -19.17 -9.07 -10.54
N ALA A 172 -18.07 -8.32 -10.58
CA ALA A 172 -16.86 -8.63 -9.83
C ALA A 172 -17.12 -8.62 -8.32
N VAL A 173 -17.82 -7.61 -7.79
CA VAL A 173 -18.15 -7.57 -6.35
C VAL A 173 -19.01 -8.77 -5.94
N LYS A 174 -19.98 -9.19 -6.76
CA LYS A 174 -20.79 -10.39 -6.50
C LYS A 174 -19.96 -11.67 -6.52
N LYS A 175 -19.04 -11.78 -7.48
CA LYS A 175 -18.20 -12.97 -7.69
C LYS A 175 -17.17 -13.13 -6.58
N TYR A 176 -16.43 -12.06 -6.28
CA TYR A 176 -15.27 -12.09 -5.40
C TYR A 176 -15.60 -11.76 -3.93
N LYS A 177 -16.78 -11.17 -3.66
CA LYS A 177 -17.22 -10.76 -2.32
C LYS A 177 -16.12 -10.03 -1.53
N PRO A 178 -15.56 -8.94 -2.10
CA PRO A 178 -14.38 -8.32 -1.53
C PRO A 178 -14.66 -7.65 -0.18
N VAL A 179 -13.64 -7.57 0.67
CA VAL A 179 -13.68 -6.77 1.92
C VAL A 179 -13.64 -5.27 1.64
N MET A 180 -13.11 -4.89 0.48
CA MET A 180 -13.01 -3.51 0.03
C MET A 180 -13.10 -3.44 -1.50
N LEU A 181 -13.83 -2.45 -2.01
CA LEU A 181 -13.79 -2.04 -3.42
C LEU A 181 -12.94 -0.76 -3.51
N THR A 182 -12.11 -0.62 -4.54
CA THR A 182 -11.36 0.62 -4.80
C THR A 182 -11.60 1.13 -6.21
N GLY A 183 -11.92 2.43 -6.33
CA GLY A 183 -12.17 3.09 -7.61
C GLY A 183 -11.20 4.25 -7.83
N THR A 184 -10.65 4.33 -9.04
CA THR A 184 -9.76 5.41 -9.46
C THR A 184 -10.37 6.22 -10.61
N ALA A 185 -10.29 7.55 -10.52
CA ALA A 185 -10.66 8.46 -11.61
C ALA A 185 -9.75 9.70 -11.62
N LEU A 186 -9.24 10.08 -12.79
CA LEU A 186 -8.41 11.27 -12.97
C LEU A 186 -9.16 12.42 -13.67
N MET A 187 -10.33 12.16 -14.25
CA MET A 187 -11.13 13.17 -14.94
C MET A 187 -12.41 13.49 -14.16
N THR A 188 -12.81 14.77 -14.16
CA THR A 188 -14.07 15.20 -13.51
C THR A 188 -15.31 14.59 -14.17
N THR A 189 -15.22 14.25 -15.46
CA THR A 189 -16.27 13.57 -16.21
C THR A 189 -16.44 12.12 -15.76
N THR A 190 -15.36 11.42 -15.43
CA THR A 190 -15.33 9.98 -15.13
C THR A 190 -15.59 9.69 -13.65
N MET A 191 -15.23 10.58 -12.72
CA MET A 191 -15.47 10.37 -11.28
C MET A 191 -16.96 10.18 -10.92
N THR A 192 -17.87 10.62 -11.78
CA THR A 192 -19.32 10.39 -11.65
C THR A 192 -19.73 8.91 -11.68
N ALA A 193 -18.83 8.02 -12.09
CA ALA A 193 -19.04 6.57 -12.00
C ALA A 193 -19.21 6.08 -10.56
N PHE A 194 -18.51 6.66 -9.58
CA PHE A 194 -18.53 6.16 -8.21
C PHE A 194 -19.93 6.20 -7.55
N PRO A 195 -20.68 7.32 -7.58
CA PRO A 195 -22.05 7.32 -7.05
C PRO A 195 -22.99 6.39 -7.83
N ARG A 196 -22.77 6.19 -9.14
CA ARG A 196 -23.55 5.22 -9.94
C ARG A 196 -23.30 3.78 -9.49
N VAL A 197 -22.04 3.40 -9.33
CA VAL A 197 -21.63 2.09 -8.81
C VAL A 197 -22.17 1.87 -7.40
N ALA A 198 -22.01 2.84 -6.49
CA ALA A 198 -22.52 2.74 -5.12
C ALA A 198 -24.04 2.52 -5.09
N LYS A 199 -24.79 3.32 -5.86
CA LYS A 199 -26.25 3.19 -5.98
C LYS A 199 -26.65 1.83 -6.55
N ALA A 200 -25.99 1.37 -7.60
CA ALA A 200 -26.31 0.09 -8.25
C ALA A 200 -26.01 -1.12 -7.34
N LEU A 201 -24.94 -1.05 -6.53
CA LEU A 201 -24.65 -2.06 -5.50
C LEU A 201 -25.77 -2.11 -4.45
N GLN A 202 -26.24 -0.95 -3.96
CA GLN A 202 -27.35 -0.86 -3.02
C GLN A 202 -28.67 -1.39 -3.59
N GLU A 203 -29.04 -0.98 -4.80
CA GLU A 203 -30.28 -1.43 -5.47
C GLU A 203 -30.33 -2.94 -5.68
N GLN A 204 -29.17 -3.57 -5.86
CA GLN A 204 -29.05 -5.02 -6.05
C GLN A 204 -28.81 -5.79 -4.74
N GLY A 205 -28.81 -5.09 -3.60
CA GLY A 205 -28.57 -5.70 -2.29
C GLY A 205 -27.16 -6.27 -2.11
N VAL A 206 -26.19 -5.80 -2.91
CA VAL A 206 -24.79 -6.25 -2.85
C VAL A 206 -24.04 -5.33 -1.90
N SER A 207 -23.71 -5.82 -0.71
CA SER A 207 -22.93 -5.05 0.26
C SER A 207 -21.44 -5.26 0.09
N VAL A 208 -20.67 -4.18 0.01
CA VAL A 208 -19.23 -4.17 0.27
C VAL A 208 -18.98 -3.27 1.50
N PRO A 209 -18.15 -3.68 2.48
CA PRO A 209 -17.95 -2.90 3.71
C PRO A 209 -17.47 -1.47 3.45
N VAL A 210 -16.61 -1.31 2.45
CA VAL A 210 -15.91 -0.06 2.14
C VAL A 210 -15.73 0.10 0.63
N PHE A 211 -16.05 1.27 0.11
CA PHE A 211 -15.68 1.68 -1.25
C PHE A 211 -14.67 2.85 -1.19
N GLY A 212 -13.38 2.53 -1.32
CA GLY A 212 -12.31 3.52 -1.36
C GLY A 212 -12.21 4.21 -2.71
N CYS A 213 -12.50 5.50 -2.77
CA CYS A 213 -12.53 6.29 -4.00
C CYS A 213 -11.38 7.31 -4.00
N GLY A 214 -10.59 7.35 -5.06
CA GLY A 214 -9.46 8.25 -5.18
C GLY A 214 -9.08 8.58 -6.62
N GLY A 215 -7.99 9.31 -6.79
CA GLY A 215 -7.50 9.82 -8.07
C GLY A 215 -7.55 11.35 -8.13
N GLY A 216 -6.80 11.94 -9.06
CA GLY A 216 -6.49 13.38 -9.01
C GLY A 216 -7.67 14.32 -9.22
N ALA A 217 -8.78 13.86 -9.81
CA ALA A 217 -10.02 14.64 -9.91
C ALA A 217 -10.92 14.53 -8.67
N VAL A 218 -10.64 13.58 -7.78
CA VAL A 218 -11.54 13.15 -6.71
C VAL A 218 -11.19 13.86 -5.42
N LYS A 219 -12.21 14.36 -4.73
CA LYS A 219 -12.09 15.04 -3.42
C LYS A 219 -13.02 14.41 -2.40
N ARG A 220 -12.73 14.63 -1.12
CA ARG A 220 -13.53 14.12 0.01
C ARG A 220 -14.99 14.51 -0.08
N ASP A 221 -15.30 15.79 -0.29
CA ASP A 221 -16.68 16.28 -0.33
C ASP A 221 -17.53 15.56 -1.39
N PHE A 222 -16.93 15.24 -2.54
CA PHE A 222 -17.59 14.46 -3.57
C PHE A 222 -17.84 13.02 -3.11
N VAL A 223 -16.83 12.33 -2.56
CA VAL A 223 -16.94 10.93 -2.14
C VAL A 223 -17.90 10.76 -0.95
N GLU A 224 -17.95 11.74 -0.05
CA GLU A 224 -18.81 11.69 1.13
C GLU A 224 -20.26 12.13 0.85
N SER A 225 -20.54 12.65 -0.35
CA SER A 225 -21.89 13.04 -0.80
C SER A 225 -22.85 11.87 -1.07
N TYR A 226 -22.33 10.65 -1.15
CA TYR A 226 -23.09 9.41 -1.30
C TYR A 226 -22.68 8.38 -0.25
N ASP A 227 -23.50 7.35 -0.07
CA ASP A 227 -23.23 6.27 0.88
C ASP A 227 -22.06 5.38 0.44
N MET A 228 -21.46 4.64 1.38
CA MET A 228 -20.37 3.68 1.16
C MET A 228 -19.00 4.25 0.78
N GLY A 229 -18.96 5.42 0.13
CA GLY A 229 -17.72 6.04 -0.31
C GLY A 229 -16.78 6.36 0.86
N VAL A 230 -15.48 6.09 0.73
CA VAL A 230 -14.43 6.53 1.63
C VAL A 230 -13.37 7.20 0.78
N TYR A 231 -12.99 8.43 1.10
CA TYR A 231 -12.00 9.14 0.30
C TYR A 231 -10.59 8.58 0.55
N GLY A 232 -9.98 8.02 -0.49
CA GLY A 232 -8.61 7.53 -0.47
C GLY A 232 -7.64 8.66 -0.79
N VAL A 233 -6.94 9.17 0.22
CA VAL A 233 -6.00 10.30 0.06
C VAL A 233 -4.71 9.86 -0.63
N LYS A 234 -4.12 8.74 -0.20
CA LYS A 234 -2.85 8.22 -0.72
C LYS A 234 -2.96 6.71 -0.96
N ALA A 235 -2.26 6.21 -1.97
CA ALA A 235 -2.32 4.79 -2.35
C ALA A 235 -1.89 3.83 -1.21
N PHE A 236 -0.87 4.19 -0.44
CA PHE A 236 -0.37 3.38 0.67
C PHE A 236 -1.28 3.36 1.91
N HIS A 237 -2.37 4.15 1.94
CA HIS A 237 -3.40 4.03 2.96
C HIS A 237 -4.30 2.80 2.72
N ALA A 238 -4.44 2.36 1.47
CA ALA A 238 -5.39 1.32 1.08
C ALA A 238 -5.27 0.02 1.90
N PRO A 239 -4.05 -0.52 2.18
CA PRO A 239 -3.91 -1.71 3.02
C PRO A 239 -4.49 -1.54 4.43
N LYS A 240 -4.21 -0.43 5.11
CA LYS A 240 -4.73 -0.17 6.47
C LYS A 240 -6.26 -0.01 6.48
N LEU A 241 -6.82 0.60 5.42
CA LEU A 241 -8.27 0.70 5.26
C LEU A 241 -8.90 -0.68 4.99
N ALA A 242 -8.26 -1.54 4.20
CA ALA A 242 -8.69 -2.91 3.97
C ALA A 242 -8.60 -3.77 5.25
N GLU A 243 -7.56 -3.58 6.07
CA GLU A 243 -7.44 -4.24 7.39
C GLU A 243 -8.54 -3.77 8.35
N ALA A 244 -8.86 -2.48 8.37
CA ALA A 244 -9.97 -1.96 9.15
C ALA A 244 -11.32 -2.55 8.70
N ALA A 245 -11.54 -2.67 7.39
CA ALA A 245 -12.72 -3.31 6.82
C ALA A 245 -12.82 -4.79 7.22
N LEU A 246 -11.70 -5.52 7.13
CA LEU A 246 -11.60 -6.93 7.54
C LEU A 246 -11.88 -7.11 9.05
N ALA A 247 -11.47 -6.15 9.87
CA ALA A 247 -11.76 -6.11 11.31
C ALA A 247 -13.23 -5.74 11.63
N GLY A 248 -14.09 -5.60 10.62
CA GLY A 248 -15.52 -5.36 10.78
C GLY A 248 -15.92 -3.89 10.85
N LYS A 249 -14.99 -2.94 10.61
CA LYS A 249 -15.36 -1.52 10.54
C LYS A 249 -16.14 -1.22 9.28
N SER A 250 -17.25 -0.49 9.43
CA SER A 250 -18.03 0.00 8.30
C SER A 250 -17.38 1.24 7.67
N TRP A 251 -17.80 1.59 6.46
CA TRP A 251 -17.41 2.87 5.82
C TRP A 251 -17.67 4.10 6.72
N LYS A 252 -18.70 4.07 7.59
CA LYS A 252 -18.99 5.17 8.53
C LYS A 252 -17.92 5.28 9.61
N ASP A 253 -17.46 4.14 10.12
CA ASP A 253 -16.43 4.09 11.15
C ASP A 253 -15.08 4.53 10.56
N ILE A 254 -14.79 4.10 9.32
CA ILE A 254 -13.58 4.50 8.62
C ILE A 254 -13.56 6.00 8.33
N ARG A 255 -14.67 6.61 7.90
CA ARG A 255 -14.73 8.08 7.71
C ARG A 255 -14.41 8.85 9.00
N LYS A 256 -14.87 8.34 10.16
CA LYS A 256 -14.64 8.99 11.46
C LYS A 256 -13.22 8.78 11.96
N GLU A 257 -12.66 7.59 11.77
CA GLU A 257 -11.39 7.19 12.36
C GLU A 257 -10.24 7.19 11.34
N TYR A 258 -10.41 7.82 10.17
CA TYR A 258 -9.44 7.73 9.07
C TYR A 258 -7.99 8.02 9.51
N PRO A 259 -7.68 9.17 10.17
CA PRO A 259 -6.31 9.48 10.59
C PRO A 259 -5.76 8.45 11.60
N LYS A 260 -6.63 7.97 12.49
CA LYS A 260 -6.28 6.96 13.50
C LYS A 260 -5.99 5.60 12.87
N ILE A 261 -6.74 5.21 11.83
CA ILE A 261 -6.52 3.95 11.09
C ILE A 261 -5.21 4.00 10.33
N VAL A 262 -4.94 5.11 9.61
CA VAL A 262 -3.69 5.22 8.83
C VAL A 262 -2.48 5.54 9.70
N GLY A 263 -2.69 6.04 10.92
CA GLY A 263 -1.63 6.32 11.89
C GLY A 263 -0.79 7.54 11.56
N GLU A 264 -1.30 8.46 10.73
CA GLU A 264 -0.64 9.71 10.37
C GLU A 264 -1.64 10.88 10.33
N PHE A 265 -1.11 12.11 10.33
CA PHE A 265 -1.93 13.28 10.08
C PHE A 265 -2.38 13.31 8.62
N VAL A 266 -3.69 13.46 8.40
CA VAL A 266 -4.30 13.52 7.07
C VAL A 266 -5.09 14.83 6.99
N SER A 267 -4.59 15.78 6.22
CA SER A 267 -5.16 17.13 6.09
C SER A 267 -6.64 17.12 5.70
N GLU A 268 -7.02 16.22 4.81
CA GLU A 268 -8.36 16.08 4.27
C GLU A 268 -9.36 15.54 5.29
N TYR A 269 -8.87 15.02 6.43
CA TYR A 269 -9.65 14.50 7.55
C TYR A 269 -9.35 15.25 8.87
N ALA A 270 -8.76 16.45 8.80
CA ALA A 270 -8.34 17.21 9.99
C ALA A 270 -9.50 17.67 10.88
N ASP A 271 -10.72 17.83 10.34
CA ASP A 271 -11.97 18.09 11.07
C ASP A 271 -12.45 16.90 11.93
N ARG A 272 -11.83 15.72 11.79
CA ARG A 272 -12.19 14.48 12.49
C ARG A 272 -11.14 14.05 13.54
N MET A 273 -10.22 14.94 13.90
CA MET A 273 -9.23 14.73 14.96
C MET A 273 -9.78 15.06 16.35
#